data_AF-A0A966SKF8-F1
#
_entry.id   AF-A0A966SKF8-F1
#
_cell.length_a   1.000
_cell.length_b   1.000
_cell.length_c   1.000
_cell.angle_alpha   90.00
_cell.angle_beta   90.00
_cell.angle_gamma   90.00
#
_symmetry.space_group_name_H-M   'P 1'
#
loop_
_entity.id
_entity.type
_entity.pdbx_description
1 polymer ?
#
loop_
_entity_poly.entity_id
_entity_poly.type
_entity_poly.pdbx_seq_one_letter_code
_entity_poly.pdbx_strand_id
1 'polypeptide(L)' 'IATDDSTKREVRWDSAKDLSALAGRPVRFRFHLTNGSLYAFWTSEDERGASGGFVAAGGPGFIGAKDE' A
#
# COMPACT_ATOMS: atom_id res chain seq x y z
N ILE A 1 -1.03 13.66 4.94
CA ILE A 1 -2.39 13.84 4.36
C ILE A 1 -2.23 13.86 2.85
N ALA A 2 -2.82 12.91 2.12
CA ALA A 2 -2.89 12.98 0.65
C ALA A 2 -3.94 14.02 0.26
N THR A 3 -3.65 14.88 -0.72
CA THR A 3 -4.50 16.03 -1.08
C THR A 3 -4.84 16.09 -2.58
N ASP A 4 -4.57 15.01 -3.30
CA ASP A 4 -4.69 14.90 -4.75
C ASP A 4 -5.42 13.62 -5.16
N ASP A 5 -5.88 13.57 -6.43
CA ASP A 5 -6.47 12.39 -7.04
C ASP A 5 -5.37 11.59 -7.78
N SER A 6 -4.82 10.57 -7.11
CA SER A 6 -3.83 9.69 -7.71
C SER A 6 -3.80 8.30 -7.08
N THR A 7 -3.15 7.37 -7.78
CA THR A 7 -2.91 6.01 -7.32
C THR A 7 -1.47 5.84 -6.82
N LYS A 8 -1.19 4.74 -6.11
CA LYS A 8 0.13 4.39 -5.56
C LYS A 8 0.74 5.47 -4.65
N ARG A 9 -0.08 6.07 -3.79
CA ARG A 9 0.40 6.99 -2.75
C ARG A 9 0.91 6.21 -1.55
N GLU A 10 2.16 6.46 -1.19
CA GLU A 10 2.74 5.96 0.05
C GLU A 10 2.14 6.69 1.25
N VAL A 11 1.71 5.95 2.26
CA VAL A 11 1.27 6.47 3.55
C VAL A 11 2.32 6.13 4.59
N ARG A 12 2.92 7.16 5.18
CA ARG A 12 3.94 7.02 6.23
C ARG A 12 3.37 7.37 7.60
N TRP A 13 3.96 6.77 8.63
CA TRP A 13 3.66 7.11 10.02
C TRP A 13 4.49 8.31 10.45
N ASP A 14 3.88 9.24 11.20
CA ASP A 14 4.58 10.47 11.60
C ASP A 14 5.69 10.20 12.63
N SER A 15 5.53 9.19 13.48
CA SER A 15 6.40 8.93 14.63
C SER A 15 7.20 7.61 14.53
N ALA A 16 7.13 6.90 13.41
CA ALA A 16 7.77 5.60 13.26
C ALA A 16 8.20 5.37 11.80
N LYS A 17 9.37 4.75 11.62
CA LYS A 17 9.87 4.35 10.30
C LYS A 17 9.06 3.19 9.71
N ASP A 18 8.63 2.26 10.56
CA ASP A 18 7.95 1.03 10.17
C ASP A 18 7.03 0.52 11.31
N LEU A 19 6.42 -0.64 11.10
CA LEU A 19 5.48 -1.28 12.04
C LEU A 19 6.14 -2.33 12.96
N SER A 20 7.48 -2.45 12.99
CA SER A 20 8.18 -3.51 13.74
C SER A 20 7.83 -3.51 15.23
N ALA A 21 7.59 -2.34 15.83
CA ALA A 21 7.17 -2.20 17.22
C ALA A 21 5.82 -2.86 17.55
N LEU A 22 5.02 -3.21 16.53
CA LEU A 22 3.72 -3.88 16.67
C LEU A 22 3.79 -5.38 16.36
N ALA A 23 4.98 -5.95 16.16
CA ALA A 23 5.14 -7.36 15.83
C ALA A 23 4.44 -8.28 16.85
N GLY A 24 3.74 -9.30 16.33
CA GLY A 24 2.97 -10.25 17.14
C GLY A 24 1.67 -9.70 17.74
N ARG A 25 1.27 -8.47 17.41
CA ARG A 25 0.03 -7.85 17.89
C ARG A 25 -0.98 -7.73 16.75
N PRO A 26 -2.27 -8.04 16.98
CA PRO A 26 -3.31 -7.70 16.03
C PRO A 26 -3.34 -6.19 15.80
N VAL A 27 -3.38 -5.78 14.53
CA VAL A 27 -3.48 -4.38 14.12
C VAL A 27 -4.75 -4.16 13.30
N ARG A 28 -5.28 -2.93 13.35
CA ARG A 28 -6.44 -2.52 12.54
C ARG A 28 -6.14 -1.19 11.87
N PHE A 29 -6.21 -1.17 10.55
CA PHE A 29 -6.20 0.06 9.77
C PHE A 29 -7.56 0.74 9.84
N ARG A 30 -7.57 2.05 10.06
CA ARG A 30 -8.76 2.89 10.00
C ARG A 30 -8.47 4.08 9.10
N PHE A 31 -9.21 4.18 8.02
CA PHE A 31 -9.09 5.28 7.07
C PHE A 31 -10.16 6.33 7.37
N HIS A 32 -9.73 7.58 7.53
CA HIS A 32 -10.61 8.74 7.59
C HIS A 32 -10.45 9.51 6.28
N LEU A 33 -11.56 9.69 5.56
CA LEU A 33 -11.59 10.37 4.26
C LEU A 33 -12.42 11.64 4.39
N THR A 34 -11.93 12.73 3.81
CA THR A 34 -12.69 13.97 3.65
C THR A 34 -12.68 14.31 2.17
N ASN A 35 -13.88 14.36 1.56
CA ASN A 35 -14.05 14.62 0.13
C ASN A 35 -13.20 13.71 -0.78
N GLY A 36 -13.12 12.41 -0.46
CA GLY A 36 -12.32 11.45 -1.24
C GLY A 36 -12.87 10.03 -1.18
N SER A 37 -12.43 9.21 -2.13
CA SER A 37 -12.81 7.80 -2.29
C SER A 37 -11.58 6.91 -2.17
N LEU A 38 -11.69 5.81 -1.44
CA LEU A 38 -10.63 4.79 -1.34
C LEU A 38 -11.01 3.58 -2.20
N TYR A 39 -10.21 3.30 -3.22
CA TYR A 39 -10.45 2.17 -4.13
C TYR A 39 -9.71 0.91 -3.72
N ALA A 40 -8.45 1.03 -3.26
CA ALA A 40 -7.62 -0.09 -2.83
C ALA A 40 -6.53 0.37 -1.85
N PHE A 41 -6.10 -0.55 -0.98
CA PHE A 41 -4.91 -0.40 -0.15
C PHE A 41 -4.24 -1.76 0.03
N TRP A 42 -2.93 -1.77 0.25
CA TRP A 42 -2.15 -2.96 0.58
C TRP A 42 -0.93 -2.56 1.41
N THR A 43 -0.30 -3.55 2.04
CA THR A 43 1.02 -3.41 2.67
C THR A 43 2.07 -3.97 1.72
N SER A 44 3.23 -3.34 1.66
CA SER A 44 4.36 -3.82 0.85
C SER A 44 5.64 -3.85 1.69
N GLU A 45 6.49 -4.81 1.39
CA GLU A 45 7.86 -4.87 1.89
C GLU A 45 8.84 -4.13 0.95
N ASP A 46 8.40 -3.76 -0.27
CA ASP A 46 9.17 -3.02 -1.27
C ASP A 46 8.84 -1.52 -1.20
N GLU A 47 9.87 -0.67 -1.19
CA GLU A 47 9.76 0.80 -1.19
C GLU A 47 9.04 1.36 -2.44
N ARG A 48 9.04 0.61 -3.55
CA ARG A 48 8.29 0.93 -4.77
C ARG A 48 6.80 0.65 -4.64
N GLY A 49 6.39 -0.01 -3.56
CA GLY A 49 4.99 -0.29 -3.24
C GLY A 49 4.39 -1.45 -4.03
N ALA A 50 5.20 -2.40 -4.47
CA ALA A 50 4.72 -3.63 -5.10
C ALA A 50 3.77 -4.39 -4.17
N SER A 51 2.59 -4.75 -4.66
CA SER A 51 1.56 -5.41 -3.84
C SER A 51 1.82 -6.89 -3.59
N GLY A 52 2.68 -7.54 -4.39
CA GLY A 52 2.86 -8.99 -4.40
C GLY A 52 1.64 -9.76 -4.92
N GLY A 53 0.58 -9.05 -5.36
CA GLY A 53 -0.63 -9.64 -5.91
C GLY A 53 -0.39 -10.27 -7.28
N PHE A 54 -1.25 -11.21 -7.67
CA PHE A 54 -1.18 -11.84 -8.99
C PHE A 54 -1.67 -10.87 -10.08
N VAL A 55 -0.87 -10.70 -11.13
CA VAL A 55 -1.18 -9.80 -12.27
C VAL A 55 -2.12 -10.44 -13.31
N ALA A 56 -2.63 -11.64 -13.01
CA ALA A 56 -3.51 -12.44 -13.88
C ALA A 56 -2.97 -12.59 -15.31
N ALA A 57 -3.46 -11.79 -16.27
CA ALA A 57 -3.02 -11.81 -17.67
C ALA A 57 -1.68 -11.07 -17.90
N GLY A 58 -1.05 -10.56 -16.85
CA GLY A 58 0.17 -9.76 -16.94
C GLY A 58 -0.09 -8.32 -17.35
N GLY A 59 0.96 -7.65 -17.83
CA GLY A 59 0.90 -6.29 -18.32
C GLY A 59 2.31 -5.74 -18.62
N PRO A 60 2.42 -4.60 -19.31
CA PRO A 60 3.71 -4.00 -19.61
C PRO A 60 4.55 -3.79 -18.34
N GLY A 61 5.78 -4.31 -18.33
CA GLY A 61 6.69 -4.21 -17.19
C GLY A 61 6.60 -5.36 -16.18
N PHE A 62 5.61 -6.25 -16.28
CA PHE A 62 5.56 -7.47 -15.46
C PHE A 62 6.28 -8.62 -16.14
N ILE A 63 7.30 -9.15 -15.48
CA ILE A 63 8.08 -10.30 -15.96
C ILE A 63 7.52 -11.61 -15.39
N GLY A 64 6.89 -11.56 -14.22
CA GLY A 64 6.35 -12.71 -13.50
C GLY A 64 4.83 -12.71 -13.38
N ALA A 65 4.31 -13.74 -12.71
CA ALA A 65 2.90 -13.88 -12.40
C ALA A 65 2.43 -12.94 -11.26
N LYS A 66 3.36 -12.25 -10.59
CA LYS A 66 3.10 -11.33 -9.49
C LYS A 66 3.68 -9.94 -9.77
N ASP A 67 3.09 -8.95 -9.11
CA ASP A 67 3.57 -7.58 -9.02
C ASP A 67 4.76 -7.52 -8.04
N GLU A 68 5.95 -7.23 -8.57
CA GLU A 68 7.26 -7.18 -7.90
C GLU A 68 8.01 -5.90 -8.28
#